data_AF-A0A929WE31-F1
#
_entry.id   AF-A0A929WE31-F1
#
_cell.length_a   1.000
_cell.length_b   1.000
_cell.length_c   1.000
_cell.angle_alpha   90.00
_cell.angle_beta   90.00
_cell.angle_gamma   90.00
#
_symmetry.space_group_name_H-M   'P 1'
#
loop_
_entity.id
_entity.type
_entity.pdbx_description
1 polymer ?
#
loop_
_entity_poly.entity_id
_entity_poly.type
_entity_poly.pdbx_seq_one_letter_code
_entity_poly.pdbx_strand_id
1 'polypeptide(L)'
;MNFLSIFVLIPLLMLPALWLSRSLNQVRGVMVAGSTALLAAAVYLVFAFLDARALDPHSEMLFVDSVQWFPTLHISYTVGV
;
A
#
# COMPACT_ATOMS: atom_id res chain seq x y z
N MET A 1 -10.59 3.20 5.73
CA MET A 1 -9.61 2.50 4.87
C MET A 1 -8.81 3.54 4.14
N ASN A 2 -7.54 3.63 4.45
CA ASN A 2 -6.62 4.63 3.93
C ASN A 2 -6.06 4.25 2.54
N PHE A 3 -5.68 5.23 1.74
CA PHE A 3 -4.99 4.98 0.47
C PHE A 3 -3.64 4.26 0.66
N LEU A 4 -2.99 4.39 1.82
CA LEU A 4 -1.79 3.62 2.19
C LEU A 4 -1.99 2.10 2.11
N SER A 5 -3.22 1.61 2.23
CA SER A 5 -3.51 0.18 2.09
C SER A 5 -3.25 -0.34 0.68
N ILE A 6 -3.17 0.52 -0.34
CA ILE A 6 -2.88 0.10 -1.71
C ILE A 6 -1.51 -0.57 -1.85
N PHE A 7 -0.54 -0.18 -1.00
CA PHE A 7 0.79 -0.78 -0.96
C PHE A 7 0.77 -2.24 -0.48
N VAL A 8 -0.27 -2.65 0.25
CA VAL A 8 -0.49 -4.04 0.68
C VAL A 8 -1.38 -4.76 -0.33
N LEU A 9 -2.41 -4.08 -0.84
CA LEU A 9 -3.37 -4.67 -1.77
C LEU A 9 -2.75 -5.03 -3.12
N ILE A 10 -1.85 -4.21 -3.67
CA ILE A 10 -1.19 -4.51 -4.96
C ILE A 10 -0.40 -5.83 -4.87
N PRO A 11 0.53 -6.03 -3.91
CA PRO A 11 1.21 -7.31 -3.73
C PRO A 11 0.23 -8.47 -3.53
N LEU A 12 -0.83 -8.26 -2.73
CA LEU A 12 -1.82 -9.29 -2.47
C LEU A 12 -2.58 -9.70 -3.75
N LEU A 13 -2.84 -8.77 -4.67
CA LEU A 13 -3.40 -9.06 -6.00
C LEU A 13 -2.37 -9.67 -6.97
N MET A 14 -1.09 -9.35 -6.81
CA MET A 14 -0.03 -9.98 -7.61
C MET A 14 0.09 -11.47 -7.30
N LEU A 15 -0.14 -11.92 -6.06
CA LEU A 15 -0.05 -13.34 -5.70
C LEU A 15 -0.95 -14.25 -6.54
N PRO A 16 -2.28 -14.04 -6.65
CA PRO A 16 -3.12 -14.83 -7.53
C PRO A 16 -2.75 -14.64 -9.01
N ALA A 17 -2.38 -13.42 -9.43
CA ALA A 17 -1.95 -13.19 -10.82
C ALA A 17 -0.69 -14.01 -11.19
N LEU A 18 0.27 -14.12 -10.27
CA LEU A 18 1.45 -14.98 -10.40
C LEU A 18 1.06 -16.46 -10.40
N TRP A 19 0.14 -16.87 -9.53
CA TRP A 19 -0.35 -18.25 -9.48
C TRP A 19 -1.05 -18.68 -10.78
N LEU A 20 -1.77 -17.77 -11.44
CA LEU A 20 -2.40 -18.00 -12.75
C LEU A 20 -1.41 -17.96 -13.92
N SER A 21 -0.19 -17.46 -13.72
CA SER A 21 0.79 -17.31 -14.80
C SER A 21 1.32 -18.67 -15.27
N ARG A 22 1.27 -18.91 -16.59
CA ARG A 22 1.68 -20.15 -17.25
C ARG A 22 2.97 -20.01 -18.06
N SER A 23 3.57 -18.82 -18.08
CA SER A 23 4.83 -18.55 -18.78
C SER A 23 5.69 -17.53 -18.05
N LEU A 24 7.01 -17.59 -18.29
CA LEU A 24 7.96 -16.61 -17.73
C LEU A 24 7.64 -15.17 -18.15
N ASN A 25 7.10 -14.97 -19.36
CA ASN A 25 6.72 -13.65 -19.85
C ASN A 25 5.52 -13.09 -19.08
N GLN A 26 4.55 -13.92 -18.71
CA GLN A 26 3.43 -13.51 -17.86
C GLN A 26 3.90 -13.15 -16.44
N VAL A 27 4.78 -13.96 -15.85
CA VAL A 27 5.37 -13.65 -14.52
C VAL A 27 6.08 -12.30 -14.55
N ARG A 28 6.94 -12.06 -15.54
CA ARG A 28 7.63 -10.78 -15.71
C ARG A 28 6.65 -9.62 -15.93
N GLY A 29 5.59 -9.84 -16.71
CA GLY A 29 4.54 -8.86 -16.93
C GLY A 29 3.83 -8.45 -15.63
N VAL A 30 3.45 -9.43 -14.80
CA VAL A 30 2.83 -9.18 -13.48
C VAL A 30 3.79 -8.40 -12.58
N MET A 31 5.07 -8.81 -12.52
CA MET A 31 6.08 -8.14 -11.72
C MET A 31 6.29 -6.68 -12.15
N VAL A 32 6.48 -6.42 -13.44
CA VAL A 32 6.68 -5.06 -13.95
C VAL A 32 5.45 -4.19 -13.72
N ALA A 33 4.25 -4.70 -14.03
CA ALA A 33 3.01 -3.94 -13.85
C ALA A 33 2.78 -3.58 -12.37
N GLY A 34 2.92 -4.56 -11.47
CA GLY A 34 2.74 -4.35 -10.03
C GLY A 34 3.78 -3.41 -9.42
N SER A 35 5.07 -3.60 -9.74
CA SER A 35 6.13 -2.70 -9.28
C SER A 35 5.98 -1.29 -9.82
N THR A 36 5.54 -1.12 -11.08
CA THR A 36 5.29 0.21 -11.65
C THR A 36 4.12 0.90 -10.96
N ALA A 37 3.04 0.19 -10.66
CA ALA A 37 1.91 0.73 -9.91
C ALA A 37 2.32 1.15 -8.49
N LEU A 38 3.11 0.33 -7.79
CA LEU A 38 3.66 0.65 -6.48
C LEU A 38 4.58 1.88 -6.52
N LEU A 39 5.43 1.98 -7.54
CA LEU A 39 6.31 3.13 -7.71
C LEU A 39 5.51 4.42 -7.94
N ALA A 40 4.49 4.37 -8.80
CA ALA A 40 3.61 5.51 -9.02
C ALA A 40 2.88 5.94 -7.73
N ALA A 41 2.37 4.98 -6.96
CA ALA A 41 1.76 5.25 -5.65
C ALA A 41 2.75 5.86 -4.66
N ALA A 42 4.01 5.41 -4.65
CA ALA A 42 5.06 5.96 -3.79
C ALA A 42 5.39 7.41 -4.15
N VAL A 43 5.52 7.73 -5.45
CA VAL A 43 5.75 9.10 -5.91
C VAL A 43 4.60 10.01 -5.50
N TYR A 44 3.35 9.57 -5.67
CA TYR A 44 2.19 10.32 -5.20
C TYR A 44 2.22 10.54 -3.69
N LEU A 45 2.53 9.49 -2.92
CA LEU A 45 2.62 9.57 -1.46
C LEU A 45 3.64 10.62 -1.01
N VAL A 46 4.79 10.72 -1.66
CA VAL A 46 5.81 11.73 -1.32
C VAL A 46 5.24 13.14 -1.41
N PHE A 47 4.58 13.49 -2.51
CA PHE A 47 3.98 14.82 -2.66
C PHE A 47 2.87 15.07 -1.62
N ALA A 48 1.95 14.12 -1.47
CA ALA A 48 0.88 14.23 -0.49
C ALA A 48 1.42 14.37 0.94
N PHE A 49 2.48 13.64 1.29
CA PHE A 49 3.11 13.70 2.60
C PHE A 49 3.77 15.05 2.85
N LEU A 50 4.50 15.60 1.88
CA LEU A 50 5.14 16.90 2.04
C LEU A 50 4.11 18.01 2.27
N ASP A 51 3.00 17.98 1.52
CA ASP A 51 1.90 18.93 1.71
C ASP A 51 1.25 18.79 3.10
N ALA A 52 0.96 17.57 3.53
CA ALA A 52 0.38 17.30 4.84
C ALA A 52 1.33 17.67 5.99
N ARG A 53 2.63 17.38 5.84
CA ARG A 53 3.66 17.70 6.83
C ARG A 53 3.90 19.19 7.00
N ALA A 54 3.72 19.97 5.93
CA ALA A 54 3.77 21.43 6.02
C ALA A 54 2.63 22.01 6.87
N LEU A 55 1.45 21.37 6.83
CA LEU A 55 0.27 21.77 7.60
C LEU A 55 0.30 21.26 9.05
N ASP A 56 0.94 20.10 9.28
CA ASP A 56 1.08 19.50 10.60
C ASP A 56 2.53 19.05 10.87
N PRO A 57 3.40 19.99 11.29
CA PRO A 57 4.82 19.74 11.49
C PRO A 57 5.15 18.88 12.72
N HIS A 58 4.21 18.74 13.65
CA HIS A 58 4.46 18.16 14.97
C HIS A 58 3.80 16.79 15.18
N SER A 59 2.89 16.36 14.29
CA SER A 59 2.33 15.02 14.35
C SER A 59 3.40 13.94 14.23
N GLU A 60 3.29 12.93 15.10
CA GLU A 60 4.19 11.78 15.11
C GLU A 60 4.10 10.98 13.80
N MET A 61 2.89 10.74 13.31
CA MET A 61 2.60 10.08 12.03
C MET A 61 1.44 10.79 11.32
N LEU A 62 1.49 10.82 10.00
CA LEU A 62 0.48 11.33 9.10
C LEU A 62 -0.28 10.17 8.44
N PHE A 63 -1.46 10.50 7.90
CA PHE A 63 -2.34 9.53 7.24
C PHE A 63 -2.62 8.30 8.12
N VAL A 64 -2.83 8.51 9.42
CA VAL A 64 -3.11 7.40 10.34
C VAL A 64 -4.57 6.96 10.17
N ASP A 65 -4.78 5.67 9.95
CA ASP A 65 -6.11 5.03 9.96
C ASP A 65 -5.98 3.65 10.63
N SER A 66 -6.99 3.26 11.40
CA SER A 66 -6.98 2.00 12.14
C SER A 66 -8.33 1.31 12.01
N VAL A 67 -8.31 0.05 11.57
CA VAL A 67 -9.49 -0.81 11.46
C VAL A 67 -9.29 -2.03 12.34
N GLN A 68 -10.22 -2.28 13.26
CA GLN A 68 -10.19 -3.46 14.10
C GLN A 68 -10.44 -4.70 13.23
N TRP A 69 -9.45 -5.59 13.14
CA TRP A 69 -9.52 -6.77 12.28
C TRP A 69 -10.07 -7.98 13.06
N PHE A 70 -9.48 -8.29 14.21
CA PHE A 70 -9.95 -9.36 15.09
C PHE A 70 -10.18 -8.79 16.50
N PRO A 71 -11.41 -8.34 16.81
CA PRO A 71 -11.70 -7.67 18.07
C PRO A 71 -11.38 -8.49 19.32
N THR A 72 -11.75 -9.78 19.31
CA THR A 72 -11.52 -10.71 20.43
C THR A 72 -10.04 -10.95 20.71
N LEU A 73 -9.19 -10.82 19.68
CA LEU A 73 -7.75 -10.97 19.77
C LEU A 73 -7.03 -9.63 19.93
N HIS A 74 -7.76 -8.51 19.98
CA HIS A 74 -7.22 -7.15 20.00
C HIS A 74 -6.27 -6.84 18.83
N ILE A 75 -6.49 -7.46 17.66
CA ILE A 75 -5.67 -7.23 16.46
C ILE A 75 -6.33 -6.15 15.60
N SER A 76 -5.59 -5.07 15.34
CA SER A 76 -6.02 -3.99 14.45
C SER A 76 -5.06 -3.87 13.27
N TYR A 77 -5.63 -3.58 12.10
CA TYR A 77 -4.88 -3.17 10.93
C TYR A 77 -4.75 -1.65 10.97
N THR A 78 -3.59 -1.17 11.42
CA THR A 78 -3.26 0.25 11.50
C THR A 78 -2.24 0.59 10.42
N VAL A 79 -2.45 1.71 9.74
CA VAL A 79 -1.54 2.27 8.73
C VAL A 79 -1.28 3.74 9.05
N GLY A 80 -0.13 4.24 8.61
CA GLY A 80 0.30 5.63 8.71
C GLY A 80 1.79 5.76 8.36
N VAL A 81 2.25 6.96 8.05
CA VAL A 81 3.66 7.26 7.70
C VAL A 81 4.13 8.59 8.27
#